data_AF-A0A224Z0P5-F1
#
_entry.id   AF-A0A224Z0P5-F1
#
_cell.length_a   1.000
_cell.length_b   1.000
_cell.length_c   1.000
_cell.angle_alpha   90.00
_cell.angle_beta   90.00
_cell.angle_gamma   90.00
#
_symmetry.space_group_name_H-M   'P 1'
#
loop_
_entity.id
_entity.type
_entity.pdbx_description
1 polymer ?
#
loop_
_entity_poly.entity_id
_entity_poly.type
_entity_poly.pdbx_seq_one_letter_code
_entity_poly.pdbx_strand_id
1 'polypeptide(L)'
;MTKKQRLNHCYGPGCTTGYPRVQQSRKLSLFKVPKDADRRLLWERNLHRLDRPLDADCAVCELHFEPHFILRDYVHIINGVEVRIPRGTPTLAPDAVPTILPNLTSKHQAH
;
A
#
# COMPACT_ATOMS: atom_id res chain seq x y z
N MET A 1 5.57 3.86 -27.49
CA MET A 1 5.09 3.21 -26.25
C MET A 1 4.45 4.26 -25.37
N THR A 2 3.13 4.37 -25.38
CA THR A 2 2.40 5.31 -24.52
C THR A 2 2.61 4.93 -23.05
N LYS A 3 3.18 5.84 -22.25
CA LYS A 3 3.33 5.65 -20.81
C LYS A 3 1.93 5.52 -20.22
N LYS A 4 1.49 4.29 -19.92
CA LYS A 4 0.18 4.02 -19.30
C LYS A 4 0.12 4.79 -17.99
N GLN A 5 -0.79 5.76 -17.91
CA GLN A 5 -0.98 6.62 -16.74
C GLN A 5 -1.33 5.74 -15.54
N ARG A 6 -0.55 5.88 -14.46
CA ARG A 6 -0.79 5.17 -13.21
C ARG A 6 -2.11 5.67 -12.61
N LEU A 7 -2.92 4.78 -12.05
CA LEU A 7 -3.94 5.20 -11.10
C LEU A 7 -3.19 5.80 -9.90
N ASN A 8 -3.22 7.13 -9.79
CA ASN A 8 -2.58 7.85 -8.68
C ASN A 8 -3.42 7.80 -7.40
N HIS A 9 -4.51 7.03 -7.39
CA HIS A 9 -5.48 6.94 -6.31
C HIS A 9 -5.35 5.60 -5.61
N CYS A 10 -5.41 5.61 -4.29
CA CYS A 10 -5.41 4.38 -3.50
C CYS A 10 -6.67 3.56 -3.80
N TYR A 11 -6.50 2.25 -3.91
CA TYR A 11 -7.59 1.30 -4.09
C TYR A 11 -8.37 1.05 -2.79
N GLY A 12 -7.78 1.29 -1.62
CA GLY A 12 -8.42 1.00 -0.32
C GLY A 12 -9.81 1.63 -0.20
N PRO A 13 -10.80 0.92 0.37
CA PRO A 13 -12.18 1.40 0.46
C PRO A 13 -12.24 2.72 1.25
N GLY A 14 -12.99 3.69 0.72
CA GLY A 14 -13.11 5.03 1.31
C GLY A 14 -11.82 5.86 1.35
N CYS A 15 -10.70 5.36 0.82
CA CYS A 15 -9.42 6.05 0.90
C CYS A 15 -9.33 7.19 -0.11
N THR A 16 -9.01 8.38 0.39
CA THR A 16 -8.86 9.61 -0.42
C THR A 16 -7.40 9.91 -0.77
N THR A 17 -6.46 9.00 -0.46
CA THR A 17 -5.07 9.14 -0.88
C THR A 17 -4.98 9.17 -2.40
N GLY A 18 -4.31 10.18 -2.94
CA GLY A 18 -4.19 10.36 -4.38
C GLY A 18 -5.23 11.29 -4.99
N TYR A 19 -6.23 11.76 -4.23
CA TYR A 19 -7.08 12.85 -4.70
C TYR A 19 -6.33 14.19 -4.59
N PRO A 20 -6.52 15.15 -5.51
CA PRO A 20 -5.73 16.39 -5.56
C PRO A 20 -5.64 17.15 -4.24
N ARG A 21 -6.76 17.28 -3.51
CA ARG A 21 -6.81 17.98 -2.21
C ARG A 21 -5.94 17.31 -1.14
N VAL A 22 -5.85 15.98 -1.15
CA VAL A 22 -5.06 15.20 -0.18
C VAL A 22 -3.60 15.14 -0.58
N GLN A 23 -3.29 15.05 -1.88
CA GLN A 23 -1.91 15.07 -2.36
C GLN A 23 -1.18 16.37 -2.00
N GLN A 24 -1.90 17.49 -1.96
CA GLN A 24 -1.35 18.80 -1.57
C GLN A 24 -0.95 18.86 -0.09
N SER A 25 -1.66 18.16 0.79
CA SER A 25 -1.43 18.20 2.25
C SER A 25 -0.52 17.09 2.76
N ARG A 26 -0.50 15.92 2.11
CA ARG A 26 0.30 14.77 2.54
C ARG A 26 0.77 13.93 1.35
N LYS A 27 2.09 13.74 1.24
CA LYS A 27 2.69 12.80 0.28
C LYS A 27 2.80 11.43 0.94
N LEU A 28 1.88 10.54 0.58
CA LEU A 28 1.88 9.14 0.99
C LEU A 28 2.47 8.26 -0.09
N SER A 29 3.19 7.22 0.31
CA SER A 29 3.69 6.21 -0.63
C SER A 29 2.53 5.38 -1.19
N LEU A 30 2.55 5.14 -2.51
CA LEU A 30 1.62 4.25 -3.22
C LEU A 30 2.37 3.03 -3.76
N PHE A 31 1.95 1.85 -3.33
CA PHE A 31 2.55 0.58 -3.72
C PHE A 31 1.67 -0.12 -4.75
N LYS A 32 2.28 -0.58 -5.84
CA LYS A 32 1.56 -1.35 -6.85
C LYS A 32 1.13 -2.70 -6.27
N VAL A 33 0.02 -3.22 -6.78
CA VAL A 33 -0.40 -4.57 -6.47
C VAL A 33 0.67 -5.60 -6.85
N PRO A 34 0.76 -6.74 -6.14
CA PRO A 34 1.66 -7.82 -6.51
C PRO A 34 1.37 -8.30 -7.94
N LYS A 35 2.43 -8.63 -8.69
CA LYS A 35 2.30 -9.32 -9.98
C LYS A 35 1.85 -10.77 -9.81
N ASP A 36 2.24 -11.36 -8.70
CA ASP A 36 1.82 -12.70 -8.29
C ASP A 36 0.32 -12.75 -8.04
N ALA A 37 -0.36 -13.71 -8.65
CA ALA A 37 -1.81 -13.78 -8.66
C ALA A 37 -2.38 -14.11 -7.27
N ASP A 38 -1.74 -15.02 -6.53
CA ASP A 38 -2.20 -15.45 -5.21
C ASP A 38 -2.05 -14.33 -4.18
N ARG A 39 -0.92 -13.61 -4.22
CA ARG A 39 -0.73 -12.43 -3.39
C ARG A 39 -1.68 -11.30 -3.72
N ARG A 40 -1.99 -11.10 -5.01
CA ARG A 40 -2.98 -10.10 -5.43
C ARG A 40 -4.38 -10.48 -4.94
N LEU A 41 -4.76 -11.75 -5.04
CA LEU A 41 -6.03 -12.25 -4.50
C LEU A 41 -6.09 -12.06 -2.97
N LEU A 42 -4.98 -12.28 -2.26
CA LEU A 42 -4.90 -12.03 -0.82
C LEU A 42 -5.09 -10.54 -0.49
N TRP A 43 -4.48 -9.63 -1.26
CA TRP A 43 -4.73 -8.19 -1.12
C TRP A 43 -6.20 -7.83 -1.36
N GLU A 44 -6.80 -8.36 -2.42
CA GLU A 44 -8.21 -8.12 -2.76
C GLU A 44 -9.14 -8.54 -1.63
N ARG A 45 -8.92 -9.75 -1.08
CA ARG A 45 -9.68 -10.28 0.06
C ARG A 45 -9.58 -9.39 1.29
N ASN A 46 -8.37 -8.94 1.64
CA ASN A 46 -8.18 -8.11 2.83
C ASN A 46 -8.67 -6.66 2.66
N LEU A 47 -8.73 -6.15 1.44
CA LEU A 47 -9.22 -4.78 1.20
C LEU A 47 -10.76 -4.70 1.25
N HIS A 48 -11.45 -5.84 1.25
CA HIS A 48 -12.92 -5.95 1.36
C HIS A 48 -13.69 -5.01 0.43
N ARG A 49 -13.15 -4.77 -0.76
CA ARG A 49 -13.76 -3.86 -1.73
C ARG A 49 -14.66 -4.64 -2.68
N LEU A 50 -15.96 -4.31 -2.69
CA LEU A 50 -16.99 -5.04 -3.44
C LEU A 50 -17.41 -4.36 -4.74
N ASP A 51 -17.14 -3.05 -4.90
CA ASP A 51 -17.59 -2.26 -6.05
C ASP A 51 -16.76 -2.48 -7.32
N ARG A 52 -15.50 -2.92 -7.20
CA ARG A 52 -14.63 -3.20 -8.35
C ARG A 52 -13.47 -4.15 -8.00
N PRO A 53 -13.00 -4.97 -8.95
CA PRO A 53 -11.89 -5.91 -8.71
C PRO A 53 -10.54 -5.21 -8.57
N LEU A 54 -9.57 -5.88 -7.94
CA LEU A 54 -8.19 -5.42 -7.80
C LEU A 54 -7.36 -5.76 -9.05
N ASP A 55 -7.32 -4.84 -10.00
CA ASP A 55 -6.55 -5.00 -11.24
C ASP A 55 -5.04 -4.70 -11.09
N ALA A 56 -4.25 -5.01 -12.12
CA ALA A 56 -2.80 -4.83 -12.13
C ALA A 56 -2.33 -3.36 -12.17
N ASP A 57 -3.22 -2.43 -12.49
CA ASP A 57 -2.93 -0.99 -12.55
C ASP A 57 -3.25 -0.28 -11.22
N CYS A 58 -3.95 -0.95 -10.31
CA CYS A 58 -4.27 -0.46 -8.97
C CYS A 58 -3.02 -0.32 -8.07
N ALA A 59 -3.16 0.54 -7.07
CA ALA A 59 -2.15 0.75 -6.04
C ALA A 59 -2.81 0.95 -4.67
N VAL A 60 -2.11 0.58 -3.61
CA VAL A 60 -2.56 0.73 -2.23
C VAL A 60 -1.55 1.60 -1.48
N CYS A 61 -2.02 2.58 -0.71
CA CYS A 61 -1.12 3.47 0.01
C CYS A 61 -0.61 2.86 1.32
N GLU A 62 0.47 3.44 1.84
CA GLU A 62 1.13 2.97 3.06
C GLU A 62 0.25 2.94 4.32
N LEU A 63 -0.89 3.64 4.33
CA LEU A 63 -1.82 3.61 5.46
C LEU A 63 -2.54 2.26 5.65
N HIS A 64 -2.47 1.37 4.65
CA HIS A 64 -3.13 0.08 4.70
C HIS A 64 -2.22 -1.07 5.14
N PHE A 65 -0.93 -0.81 5.36
CA PHE A 65 0.07 -1.81 5.74
C PHE A 65 0.60 -1.53 7.13
N GLU A 66 0.95 -2.60 7.85
CA GLU A 66 1.71 -2.45 9.10
C GLU A 66 3.04 -1.73 8.83
N PRO A 67 3.46 -0.79 9.70
CA PRO A 67 4.65 0.03 9.47
C PRO A 67 5.93 -0.76 9.22
N HIS A 68 6.07 -1.94 9.85
CA HIS A 68 7.25 -2.79 9.72
C HIS A 68 7.39 -3.44 8.32
N PHE A 69 6.29 -3.52 7.55
CA PHE A 69 6.33 -3.99 6.17
C PHE A 69 6.76 -2.90 5.18
N ILE A 70 6.87 -1.64 5.62
CA ILE A 70 7.27 -0.52 4.76
C ILE A 70 8.76 -0.26 4.94
N LEU A 71 9.54 -0.76 3.99
CA LEU A 71 10.99 -0.64 3.96
C LEU A 71 11.37 0.76 3.48
N ARG A 72 11.92 1.56 4.40
CA ARG A 72 12.44 2.92 4.12
C ARG A 72 13.96 2.97 4.02
N ASP A 73 14.65 1.94 4.48
CA ASP A 73 16.11 1.82 4.42
C ASP A 73 16.53 0.52 3.72
N TYR A 74 17.74 0.51 3.16
CA TYR A 74 18.52 -0.70 2.94
C TYR A 74 19.29 -0.99 4.22
N VAL A 75 19.11 -2.19 4.76
CA VAL A 75 19.80 -2.63 5.98
C VAL A 75 20.86 -3.65 5.59
N HIS A 76 22.11 -3.38 5.95
CA HIS A 76 23.26 -4.26 5.71
C HIS A 76 23.99 -4.52 7.02
N ILE A 77 24.49 -5.74 7.20
CA ILE A 77 25.40 -6.04 8.32
C ILE A 77 26.82 -6.08 7.77
N ILE A 78 27.66 -5.13 8.20
CA ILE A 78 29.07 -5.01 7.80
C ILE A 78 29.91 -5.18 9.06
N ASN A 79 30.73 -6.24 9.13
CA ASN A 79 31.56 -6.57 10.29
C ASN A 79 30.77 -6.62 11.62
N GLY A 80 29.54 -7.14 11.58
CA GLY A 80 28.65 -7.22 12.75
C GLY A 80 27.94 -5.91 13.12
N VAL A 81 28.19 -4.82 12.39
CA VAL A 81 27.54 -3.53 12.57
C VAL A 81 26.42 -3.36 11.56
N GLU A 82 25.24 -2.99 12.04
CA GLU A 82 24.12 -2.64 11.16
C GLU A 82 24.33 -1.26 10.54
N VAL A 83 24.33 -1.22 9.21
CA VAL A 83 24.43 -0.01 8.40
C VAL A 83 23.10 0.19 7.68
N ARG A 84 22.47 1.35 7.88
CA ARG A 84 21.20 1.74 7.25
C ARG A 84 21.42 2.82 6.21
N ILE A 85 20.94 2.58 5.00
CA ILE A 85 20.99 3.55 3.90
C ILE A 85 19.56 3.91 3.50
N PRO A 86 19.13 5.18 3.62
CA PRO A 86 17.78 5.58 3.24
C PRO A 86 17.46 5.28 1.77
N ARG A 87 16.25 4.78 1.51
CA ARG A 87 15.72 4.58 0.16
C ARG A 87 15.16 5.90 -0.38
N GLY A 88 15.40 6.16 -1.66
CA GLY A 88 14.75 7.29 -2.35
C GLY A 88 13.23 7.15 -2.45
N THR A 89 12.71 5.93 -2.45
CA THR A 89 11.29 5.62 -2.40
C THR A 89 11.04 4.40 -1.51
N PRO A 90 10.08 4.45 -0.58
CA PRO A 90 9.72 3.28 0.22
C PRO A 90 9.27 2.12 -0.67
N THR A 91 9.50 0.90 -0.20
CA THR A 91 9.04 -0.34 -0.84
C THR A 91 8.38 -1.24 0.20
N LEU A 92 7.54 -2.16 -0.26
CA LEU A 92 6.97 -3.17 0.63
C LEU A 92 7.92 -4.36 0.80
N ALA A 93 7.87 -4.98 1.98
CA ALA A 93 8.44 -6.29 2.20
C ALA A 93 7.79 -7.36 1.30
N PRO A 94 8.49 -8.46 0.98
CA PRO A 94 7.99 -9.50 0.07
C PRO A 94 6.74 -10.22 0.56
N ASP A 95 6.39 -10.15 1.83
CA ASP A 95 5.24 -10.80 2.45
C ASP A 95 4.15 -9.79 2.87
N ALA A 96 4.38 -8.49 2.63
CA ALA A 96 3.45 -7.44 2.99
C ALA A 96 2.06 -7.67 2.39
N VAL A 97 1.05 -7.53 3.26
CA VAL A 97 -0.37 -7.58 2.93
C VAL A 97 -1.08 -6.38 3.54
N PRO A 98 -2.05 -5.77 2.84
CA PRO A 98 -2.84 -4.71 3.43
C PRO A 98 -3.79 -5.34 4.45
N THR A 99 -3.80 -4.83 5.67
CA THR A 99 -4.65 -5.33 6.77
C THR A 99 -5.37 -4.20 7.50
N ILE A 100 -4.91 -2.96 7.31
CA ILE A 100 -5.44 -1.78 8.00
C ILE A 100 -6.46 -1.11 7.08
N LEU A 101 -7.69 -0.92 7.58
CA LEU A 101 -8.80 -0.33 6.81
C LEU A 101 -9.39 0.88 7.56
N PRO A 102 -8.66 2.00 7.60
CA PRO A 102 -8.99 3.11 8.50
C PRO A 102 -10.31 3.82 8.15
N ASN A 103 -10.81 3.64 6.92
CA ASN A 103 -12.03 4.30 6.44
C ASN A 103 -13.26 3.37 6.44
N LEU A 104 -13.14 2.14 6.93
CA LEU A 104 -14.29 1.28 7.19
C LEU A 104 -14.81 1.61 8.59
N THR A 105 -15.83 2.46 8.67
CA THR A 105 -16.55 2.67 9.93
C THR A 105 -17.28 1.38 10.31
N SER A 106 -16.96 0.79 11.45
CA SER A 106 -17.63 -0.38 12.02
C SER A 106 -19.05 -0.02 12.45
N LYS A 107 -20.03 -0.12 11.55
CA LYS A 107 -21.45 -0.04 11.93
C LYS A 107 -22.03 -1.34 12.52
N HIS A 108 -21.19 -2.27 12.98
CA HIS A 108 -21.64 -3.49 13.66
C HIS A 108 -20.72 -3.89 14.83
N GLN A 109 -20.90 -3.21 15.95
CA GLN A 109 -20.81 -3.83 17.28
C GLN A 109 -22.09 -3.43 18.01
N ALA A 110 -23.18 -4.13 17.71
CA ALA A 110 -24.36 -4.14 18.56
C ALA A 110 -24.15 -5.24 19.60
N HIS A 111 -24.18 -4.82 20.87
CA HIS A 111 -24.31 -5.64 22.07
C HIS A 111 -25.54 -6.56 21.98
#